data_AF-A0A1I1U347-F1
#
_entry.id   AF-A0A1I1U347-F1
#
_cell.length_a   1.000
_cell.length_b   1.000
_cell.length_c   1.000
_cell.angle_alpha   90.00
_cell.angle_beta   90.00
_cell.angle_gamma   90.00
#
_symmetry.space_group_name_H-M   'P 1'
#
loop_
_entity.id
_entity.type
_entity.pdbx_description
1 polymer ?
#
loop_
_entity_poly.entity_id
_entity_poly.type
_entity_poly.pdbx_seq_one_letter_code
_entity_poly.pdbx_strand_id
1 'polypeptide(L)'
;MAGAPRRRRSPIIDVAVVALGGYLLYWMFGDVRYFLQGSEPRDLGDAAAFVEKGLAEDLDDSYVVLRGTPDVQHAARLRIEPKGGGSGRTIGYLRIIEGGGSLFAAIPRTTEAAPQQFEGVFEGRIRRLADSPNFVAIQQHFDGERIVEERDATPAALLDALGKRQGDALTVVDTAGESITLGTKATVTLVVEQPDVQIQLGRSSFDSQASAEAAVAALGFPYYAPPEQTSTRFYSFYVRLPAGERESAQAKLSVAAVIPEGAKPADPSVGAVILPWITSYPVPASDITVEDGKFSFVPGDNAKPGFDLQDGKLVPRPLQAGRLVLAPGDVKAVRLERPVVVDPQGYVIDVGVRPRDRWLEVAMWCLVLLVVGWNVASLVAGWRARRA
;
A
#
# COMPACT_ATOMS: atom_id res chain seq x y z
N MET A 1 -73.88 12.83 -28.46
CA MET A 1 -72.64 12.10 -28.82
C MET A 1 -72.16 11.34 -27.59
N ALA A 2 -72.41 10.03 -27.54
CA ALA A 2 -72.00 9.18 -26.42
C ALA A 2 -70.50 8.84 -26.57
N GLY A 3 -69.68 9.28 -25.62
CA GLY A 3 -68.24 8.98 -25.60
C GLY A 3 -68.01 7.48 -25.44
N ALA A 4 -67.17 6.90 -26.30
CA ALA A 4 -66.80 5.49 -26.24
C ALA A 4 -66.27 5.12 -24.83
N PRO A 5 -66.60 3.93 -24.31
CA PRO A 5 -66.13 3.50 -22.99
C PRO A 5 -64.60 3.43 -22.99
N ARG A 6 -63.95 4.20 -22.11
CA ARG A 6 -62.51 4.15 -21.90
C ARG A 6 -62.11 2.70 -21.58
N ARG A 7 -61.25 2.09 -22.40
CA ARG A 7 -60.62 0.79 -22.11
C ARG A 7 -60.04 0.84 -20.69
N ARG A 8 -60.58 0.03 -19.78
CA ARG A 8 -60.03 -0.10 -18.43
C ARG A 8 -58.62 -0.70 -18.54
N ARG A 9 -57.63 -0.04 -17.94
CA ARG A 9 -56.27 -0.58 -17.83
C ARG A 9 -56.30 -1.92 -17.08
N SER A 10 -55.44 -2.85 -17.47
CA SER A 10 -55.36 -4.17 -16.83
C SER A 10 -54.79 -4.03 -15.42
N PRO A 11 -55.43 -4.61 -14.38
CA PRO A 11 -54.95 -4.52 -13.00
C PRO A 11 -53.57 -5.19 -12.79
N ILE A 12 -53.18 -6.13 -13.66
CA ILE A 12 -51.85 -6.76 -13.62
C ILE A 12 -50.77 -5.73 -13.95
N ILE A 13 -51.04 -4.82 -14.90
CA ILE A 13 -50.11 -3.76 -15.27
C ILE A 13 -49.94 -2.80 -14.09
N ASP A 14 -51.04 -2.41 -13.43
CA ASP A 14 -50.98 -1.52 -12.27
C ASP A 14 -50.15 -2.16 -11.13
N VAL A 15 -50.31 -3.46 -10.85
CA VAL A 15 -49.49 -4.19 -9.86
C VAL A 15 -48.01 -4.20 -10.25
N ALA A 16 -47.68 -4.49 -11.52
CA ALA A 16 -46.31 -4.51 -11.99
C ALA A 16 -45.65 -3.11 -11.87
N VAL A 17 -46.38 -2.05 -12.21
CA VAL A 17 -45.92 -0.67 -12.08
C VAL A 17 -45.71 -0.30 -10.61
N VAL A 18 -46.59 -0.71 -9.70
CA VAL A 18 -46.43 -0.46 -8.26
C VAL A 18 -45.21 -1.21 -7.71
N ALA A 19 -45.00 -2.47 -8.09
CA ALA A 19 -43.85 -3.24 -7.64
C ALA A 19 -42.53 -2.63 -8.15
N LEU A 20 -42.43 -2.32 -9.44
CA LEU A 20 -41.23 -1.70 -10.02
C LEU A 20 -41.01 -0.29 -9.49
N GLY A 21 -42.06 0.52 -9.39
CA GLY A 21 -41.96 1.87 -8.87
C GLY A 21 -41.61 1.89 -7.37
N GLY A 22 -42.16 0.98 -6.57
CA GLY A 22 -41.77 0.79 -5.17
C GLY A 22 -40.30 0.41 -5.02
N TYR A 23 -39.80 -0.49 -5.88
CA TYR A 23 -38.38 -0.83 -5.93
C TYR A 23 -37.50 0.38 -6.25
N LEU A 24 -37.87 1.19 -7.25
CA LEU A 24 -37.14 2.41 -7.61
C LEU A 24 -37.16 3.45 -6.47
N LEU A 25 -38.32 3.65 -5.83
CA LEU A 25 -38.46 4.57 -4.69
C LEU A 25 -37.57 4.16 -3.52
N TYR A 26 -37.45 2.86 -3.26
CA TYR A 26 -36.57 2.32 -2.23
C TYR A 26 -35.10 2.62 -2.54
N TRP A 27 -34.64 2.31 -3.75
CA TRP A 27 -33.24 2.53 -4.16
C TRP A 27 -32.84 4.02 -4.19
N MET A 28 -33.75 4.89 -4.61
CA MET A 28 -33.51 6.33 -4.68
C MET A 28 -33.65 7.04 -3.33
N PHE A 29 -34.14 6.34 -2.29
CA PHE A 29 -34.42 6.97 -1.00
C PHE A 29 -33.16 7.50 -0.30
N GLY A 30 -31.99 6.86 -0.53
CA GLY A 30 -30.70 7.35 -0.02
C GLY A 30 -30.38 8.76 -0.53
N ASP A 31 -30.61 9.02 -1.82
CA ASP A 31 -30.41 10.36 -2.41
C ASP A 31 -31.38 11.40 -1.86
N VAL A 32 -32.63 11.01 -1.59
CA VAL A 32 -33.62 11.89 -0.95
C VAL A 32 -33.22 12.20 0.48
N ARG A 33 -32.82 11.20 1.27
CA ARG A 33 -32.33 11.40 2.65
C ARG A 33 -31.11 12.31 2.66
N TYR A 34 -30.18 12.09 1.73
CA TYR A 34 -29.01 12.95 1.56
C TYR A 34 -29.40 14.39 1.22
N PHE A 35 -30.32 14.59 0.28
CA PHE A 35 -30.82 15.92 -0.10
C PHE A 35 -31.46 16.67 1.08
N LEU A 36 -32.15 15.95 1.96
CA LEU A 36 -32.78 16.51 3.16
C LEU A 36 -31.80 16.92 4.25
N GLN A 37 -30.50 16.59 4.11
CA GLN A 37 -29.48 17.04 5.06
C GLN A 37 -29.25 18.55 4.96
N GLY A 38 -28.76 19.13 6.05
CA GLY A 38 -28.40 20.54 6.12
C GLY A 38 -27.26 20.90 5.16
N SER A 39 -27.04 22.20 4.96
CA SER A 39 -25.93 22.71 4.15
C SER A 39 -24.60 22.78 4.90
N GLU A 40 -24.59 22.42 6.18
CA GLU A 40 -23.37 22.36 6.98
C GLU A 40 -22.88 20.91 7.03
N PRO A 41 -21.66 20.63 6.56
CA PRO A 41 -21.10 19.28 6.63
C PRO A 41 -20.78 18.90 8.08
N ARG A 42 -20.98 17.62 8.42
CA ARG A 42 -20.49 17.06 9.68
C ARG A 42 -18.96 17.02 9.65
N ASP A 43 -18.32 17.77 10.54
CA ASP A 43 -16.87 17.76 10.67
C ASP A 43 -16.39 16.47 11.35
N LEU A 44 -15.63 15.67 10.61
CA LEU A 44 -15.01 14.43 11.11
C LEU A 44 -13.62 14.67 11.72
N GLY A 45 -13.09 15.89 11.62
CA GLY A 45 -11.75 16.26 12.08
C GLY A 45 -10.66 15.77 11.13
N ASP A 46 -9.56 15.30 11.72
CA ASP A 46 -8.41 14.76 11.01
C ASP A 46 -8.54 13.25 10.80
N ALA A 47 -8.08 12.76 9.64
CA ALA A 47 -8.19 11.38 9.21
C ALA A 47 -7.51 10.40 10.17
N ALA A 48 -6.32 10.76 10.71
CA ALA A 48 -5.64 9.94 11.70
C ALA A 48 -6.51 9.72 12.96
N ALA A 49 -7.02 10.81 13.54
CA ALA A 49 -7.86 10.76 14.74
C ALA A 49 -9.22 10.08 14.46
N PHE A 50 -9.75 10.21 13.25
CA PHE A 50 -10.97 9.55 12.83
C PHE A 50 -10.79 8.03 12.73
N VAL A 51 -9.67 7.55 12.17
CA VAL A 51 -9.35 6.12 12.05
C VAL A 51 -9.03 5.53 13.42
N GLU A 52 -8.30 6.23 14.28
CA GLU A 52 -7.95 5.79 15.63
C GLU A 52 -9.19 5.53 16.50
N LYS A 53 -10.23 6.35 16.35
CA LYS A 53 -11.53 6.17 17.04
C LYS A 53 -12.35 4.99 16.51
N GLY A 54 -11.93 4.40 15.40
CA GLY A 54 -12.71 3.44 14.63
C GLY A 54 -13.68 4.13 13.67
N LEU A 55 -13.79 3.57 12.46
CA LEU A 55 -14.71 4.08 11.44
C LEU A 55 -16.16 3.92 11.92
N ALA A 56 -16.87 5.03 12.11
CA ALA A 56 -18.27 4.99 12.53
C ALA A 56 -19.14 4.29 11.48
N GLU A 57 -20.03 3.39 11.91
CA GLU A 57 -20.86 2.57 11.00
C GLU A 57 -22.02 3.35 10.33
N ASP A 58 -22.38 4.51 10.87
CA ASP A 58 -23.57 5.30 10.52
C ASP A 58 -23.30 6.45 9.54
N LEU A 59 -22.09 6.53 8.97
CA LEU A 59 -21.71 7.65 8.12
C LEU A 59 -22.22 7.51 6.68
N ASP A 60 -22.60 6.31 6.24
CA ASP A 60 -23.01 6.09 4.87
C ASP A 60 -24.11 7.06 4.41
N ASP A 61 -23.89 7.68 3.25
CA ASP A 61 -24.76 8.69 2.68
C ASP A 61 -24.93 9.93 3.59
N SER A 62 -23.83 10.41 4.17
CA SER A 62 -23.78 11.65 4.98
C SER A 62 -22.94 12.74 4.34
N TYR A 63 -23.29 14.00 4.57
CA TYR A 63 -22.52 15.16 4.14
C TYR A 63 -21.48 15.50 5.20
N VAL A 64 -20.20 15.38 4.83
CA VAL A 64 -19.09 15.44 5.78
C VAL A 64 -17.94 16.30 5.27
N VAL A 65 -17.07 16.69 6.18
CA VAL A 65 -15.74 17.21 5.88
C VAL A 65 -14.70 16.44 6.68
N LEU A 66 -13.61 16.05 6.02
CA LEU A 66 -12.49 15.33 6.61
C LEU A 66 -11.18 15.96 6.16
N ARG A 67 -10.22 16.10 7.07
CA ARG A 67 -8.87 16.62 6.78
C ARG A 67 -7.86 15.48 6.79
N GLY A 68 -6.94 15.42 5.83
CA GLY A 68 -5.95 14.36 5.75
C GLY A 68 -5.04 14.48 4.54
N THR A 69 -4.05 13.60 4.46
CA THR A 69 -3.02 13.68 3.41
C THR A 69 -3.42 12.86 2.19
N PRO A 70 -3.62 13.48 1.01
CA PRO A 70 -3.93 12.74 -0.20
C PRO A 70 -2.68 12.04 -0.77
N ASP A 71 -2.84 10.77 -1.10
CA ASP A 71 -1.87 10.02 -1.90
C ASP A 71 -2.04 10.36 -3.39
N VAL A 72 -1.40 11.45 -3.80
CA VAL A 72 -1.47 11.94 -5.19
C VAL A 72 -0.63 11.13 -6.16
N GLN A 73 0.37 10.39 -5.65
CA GLN A 73 1.29 9.59 -6.46
C GLN A 73 0.58 8.33 -6.98
N HIS A 74 -0.17 7.66 -6.12
CA HIS A 74 -0.88 6.42 -6.47
C HIS A 74 -2.38 6.65 -6.77
N ALA A 75 -2.69 7.75 -7.45
CA ALA A 75 -4.06 8.12 -7.76
C ALA A 75 -4.68 7.21 -8.84
N ALA A 76 -5.71 6.42 -8.50
CA ALA A 76 -6.50 5.66 -9.45
C ALA A 76 -7.34 6.60 -10.33
N ARG A 77 -7.11 6.62 -11.65
CA ARG A 77 -7.84 7.48 -12.59
C ARG A 77 -8.79 6.65 -13.43
N LEU A 78 -10.09 6.86 -13.25
CA LEU A 78 -11.13 6.14 -13.99
C LEU A 78 -11.87 7.10 -14.91
N ARG A 79 -11.79 6.82 -16.22
CA ARG A 79 -12.55 7.53 -17.24
C ARG A 79 -13.92 6.88 -17.38
N ILE A 80 -14.97 7.62 -17.06
CA ILE A 80 -16.35 7.21 -17.23
C ILE A 80 -16.83 7.77 -18.56
N GLU A 81 -16.93 6.92 -19.57
CA GLU A 81 -17.48 7.28 -20.87
C GLU A 81 -19.02 7.24 -20.82
N PRO A 82 -19.71 8.30 -21.25
CA PRO A 82 -21.16 8.26 -21.36
C PRO A 82 -21.57 7.28 -22.47
N LYS A 83 -22.56 6.42 -22.19
CA LYS A 83 -23.25 5.62 -23.19
C LYS A 83 -23.94 6.56 -24.19
N GLY A 84 -23.31 6.85 -25.32
CA GLY A 84 -23.84 7.75 -26.35
C GLY A 84 -22.86 8.77 -26.95
N GLY A 85 -21.55 8.74 -26.62
CA GLY A 85 -20.52 9.48 -27.36
C GLY A 85 -20.24 10.93 -26.91
N GLY A 86 -20.60 11.30 -25.68
CA GLY A 86 -20.23 12.57 -25.06
C GLY A 86 -18.80 12.60 -24.49
N SER A 87 -18.34 13.77 -24.05
CA SER A 87 -17.07 13.90 -23.31
C SER A 87 -17.14 13.10 -22.00
N GLY A 88 -16.30 12.07 -21.88
CA GLY A 88 -16.15 11.28 -20.67
C GLY A 88 -15.76 12.15 -19.48
N ARG A 89 -16.24 11.78 -18.28
CA ARG A 89 -15.78 12.39 -17.03
C ARG A 89 -14.70 11.51 -16.41
N THR A 90 -13.60 12.09 -15.98
CA THR A 90 -12.57 11.34 -15.25
C THR A 90 -12.77 11.55 -13.76
N ILE A 91 -12.77 10.48 -12.98
CA ILE A 91 -12.75 10.55 -11.51
C ILE A 91 -11.38 10.05 -11.06
N GLY A 92 -10.71 10.86 -10.24
CA GLY A 92 -9.50 10.46 -9.54
C GLY A 92 -9.87 9.97 -8.14
N TYR A 93 -9.53 8.72 -7.84
CA TYR A 93 -9.64 8.14 -6.51
C TYR A 93 -8.29 8.26 -5.82
N LEU A 94 -8.24 9.08 -4.78
CA LEU A 94 -7.06 9.32 -3.96
C LEU A 94 -7.23 8.56 -2.65
N ARG A 95 -6.22 7.81 -2.25
CA ARG A 95 -6.13 7.27 -0.89
C ARG A 95 -5.84 8.41 0.08
N ILE A 96 -6.46 8.40 1.26
CA ILE A 96 -6.06 9.27 2.36
C ILE A 96 -5.06 8.48 3.20
N ILE A 97 -3.80 8.93 3.26
CA ILE A 97 -2.67 8.13 3.75
C ILE A 97 -2.91 7.58 5.15
N GLU A 98 -3.44 8.41 6.04
CA GLU A 98 -3.73 8.08 7.44
C GLU A 98 -4.79 6.98 7.58
N GLY A 99 -5.68 6.84 6.60
CA GLY A 99 -6.70 5.79 6.56
C GLY A 99 -6.23 4.49 5.95
N GLY A 100 -4.96 4.38 5.54
CA GLY A 100 -4.45 3.19 4.87
C GLY A 100 -5.31 2.84 3.67
N GLY A 101 -5.83 1.62 3.61
CA GLY A 101 -6.73 1.17 2.56
C GLY A 101 -8.22 1.35 2.84
N SER A 102 -8.59 2.08 3.90
CA SER A 102 -9.99 2.24 4.34
C SER A 102 -10.58 3.63 4.11
N LEU A 103 -9.80 4.62 3.66
CA LEU A 103 -10.29 5.97 3.36
C LEU A 103 -9.83 6.48 2.01
N PHE A 104 -10.78 6.94 1.19
CA PHE A 104 -10.52 7.50 -0.13
C PHE A 104 -11.32 8.78 -0.37
N ALA A 105 -10.82 9.60 -1.30
CA ALA A 105 -11.53 10.73 -1.88
C ALA A 105 -11.70 10.50 -3.38
N ALA A 106 -12.95 10.57 -3.85
CA ALA A 106 -13.31 10.57 -5.25
C ALA A 106 -13.45 12.01 -5.74
N ILE A 107 -12.47 12.44 -6.54
CA ILE A 107 -12.36 13.83 -7.01
C ILE A 107 -12.71 13.89 -8.50
N PRO A 108 -13.76 14.65 -8.89
CA PRO A 108 -14.04 14.91 -10.29
C PRO A 108 -12.87 15.65 -10.95
N ARG A 109 -12.32 15.10 -12.03
CA ARG A 109 -11.30 15.75 -12.85
C ARG A 109 -11.93 16.20 -14.17
N THR A 110 -11.97 17.51 -14.35
CA THR A 110 -12.50 18.14 -15.58
C THR A 110 -11.49 18.09 -16.74
N THR A 111 -10.20 17.90 -16.45
CA THR A 111 -9.11 17.68 -17.43
C THR A 111 -8.02 16.77 -16.86
N GLU A 112 -7.20 16.13 -17.70
CA GLU A 112 -6.02 15.36 -17.27
C GLU A 112 -4.99 16.20 -16.49
N ALA A 113 -4.99 17.52 -16.70
CA ALA A 113 -4.07 18.49 -16.12
C ALA A 113 -4.53 19.10 -14.77
N ALA A 114 -5.55 18.53 -14.11
CA ALA A 114 -5.96 18.99 -12.78
C ALA A 114 -4.75 19.04 -11.82
N PRO A 115 -4.58 20.12 -11.03
CA PRO A 115 -3.42 20.31 -10.19
C PRO A 115 -3.21 19.10 -9.27
N GLN A 116 -1.94 18.68 -9.15
CA GLN A 116 -1.54 17.58 -8.25
C GLN A 116 -1.43 18.02 -6.79
N GLN A 117 -1.68 19.30 -6.50
CA GLN A 117 -1.74 19.84 -5.14
C GLN A 117 -3.19 19.83 -4.68
N PHE A 118 -3.46 19.07 -3.63
CA PHE A 118 -4.75 19.02 -2.95
C PHE A 118 -4.56 19.57 -1.54
N GLU A 119 -5.48 20.44 -1.11
CA GLU A 119 -5.43 21.17 0.16
C GLU A 119 -5.59 20.24 1.39
N GLY A 120 -5.73 18.93 1.18
CA GLY A 120 -5.93 17.94 2.24
C GLY A 120 -7.27 18.06 2.95
N VAL A 121 -8.24 18.77 2.36
CA VAL A 121 -9.60 18.94 2.89
C VAL A 121 -10.58 18.30 1.91
N PHE A 122 -11.34 17.33 2.38
CA PHE A 122 -12.29 16.55 1.59
C PHE A 122 -13.71 16.77 2.11
N GLU A 123 -14.44 17.65 1.43
CA GLU A 123 -15.86 17.95 1.72
C GLU A 123 -16.75 17.29 0.68
N GLY A 124 -17.77 16.54 1.10
CA GLY A 124 -18.69 15.89 0.17
C GLY A 124 -19.53 14.79 0.79
N ARG A 125 -20.09 13.93 -0.07
CA ARG A 125 -20.89 12.78 0.35
C ARG A 125 -19.97 11.61 0.68
N ILE A 126 -19.97 11.14 1.92
CA ILE A 126 -19.28 9.91 2.28
C ILE A 126 -20.17 8.70 1.99
N ARG A 127 -19.58 7.65 1.41
CA ARG A 127 -20.23 6.38 1.09
C ARG A 127 -19.32 5.21 1.39
N ARG A 128 -19.89 4.05 1.71
CA ARG A 128 -19.09 2.82 1.84
C ARG A 128 -18.37 2.51 0.54
N LEU A 129 -17.12 2.06 0.65
CA LEU A 129 -16.29 1.70 -0.49
C LEU A 129 -16.92 0.58 -1.31
N ALA A 130 -17.43 -0.47 -0.66
CA ALA A 130 -18.09 -1.59 -1.32
C ALA A 130 -19.32 -1.18 -2.14
N ASP A 131 -20.01 -0.10 -1.76
CA ASP A 131 -21.20 0.41 -2.45
C ASP A 131 -20.84 1.37 -3.59
N SER A 132 -19.55 1.66 -3.79
CA SER A 132 -19.07 2.37 -4.97
C SER A 132 -19.17 1.48 -6.21
N PRO A 133 -19.82 1.93 -7.30
CA PRO A 133 -19.83 1.20 -8.58
C PRO A 133 -18.42 0.92 -9.14
N ASN A 134 -17.43 1.68 -8.68
CA ASN A 134 -16.04 1.58 -9.13
C ASN A 134 -15.16 0.80 -8.15
N PHE A 135 -15.71 0.19 -7.09
CA PHE A 135 -14.95 -0.55 -6.07
C PHE A 135 -13.95 -1.53 -6.67
N VAL A 136 -14.41 -2.40 -7.59
CA VAL A 136 -13.56 -3.43 -8.22
C VAL A 136 -12.39 -2.81 -8.97
N ALA A 137 -12.61 -1.69 -9.66
CA ALA A 137 -11.56 -1.00 -10.42
C ALA A 137 -10.56 -0.29 -9.49
N ILE A 138 -11.03 0.28 -8.37
CA ILE A 138 -10.17 0.85 -7.33
C ILE A 138 -9.30 -0.26 -6.73
N GLN A 139 -9.92 -1.37 -6.30
CA GLN A 139 -9.22 -2.52 -5.73
C GLN A 139 -8.15 -3.07 -6.69
N GLN A 140 -8.50 -3.33 -7.95
CA GLN A 140 -7.56 -3.82 -8.95
C GLN A 140 -6.37 -2.87 -9.17
N HIS A 141 -6.61 -1.56 -9.16
CA HIS A 141 -5.54 -0.58 -9.32
C HIS A 141 -4.57 -0.62 -8.13
N PHE A 142 -5.08 -0.53 -6.90
CA PHE A 142 -4.24 -0.49 -5.70
C PHE A 142 -3.54 -1.83 -5.43
N ASP A 143 -4.18 -2.96 -5.73
CA ASP A 143 -3.55 -4.28 -5.69
C ASP A 143 -2.40 -4.40 -6.71
N GLY A 144 -2.56 -3.78 -7.89
CA GLY A 144 -1.55 -3.74 -8.94
C GLY A 144 -0.34 -2.85 -8.60
N GLU A 145 -0.57 -1.73 -7.93
CA GLU A 145 0.48 -0.80 -7.46
C GLU A 145 1.33 -1.39 -6.34
N ARG A 146 0.81 -2.39 -5.59
CA ARG A 146 1.52 -3.05 -4.47
C ARG A 146 2.06 -2.06 -3.44
N ILE A 147 1.25 -1.08 -3.07
CA ILE A 147 1.60 -0.07 -2.07
C ILE A 147 1.83 -0.76 -0.73
N VAL A 148 2.93 -0.42 -0.07
CA VAL A 148 3.26 -0.87 1.28
C VAL A 148 3.35 0.32 2.22
N GLU A 149 2.80 0.15 3.41
CA GLU A 149 3.09 1.01 4.54
C GLU A 149 4.34 0.49 5.23
N GLU A 150 5.39 1.30 5.28
CA GLU A 150 6.64 0.99 5.97
C GLU A 150 6.62 1.59 7.37
N ARG A 151 6.91 0.77 8.38
CA ARG A 151 7.16 1.23 9.75
C ARG A 151 8.44 0.61 10.27
N ASP A 152 9.27 1.42 10.94
CA ASP A 152 10.49 0.91 11.55
C ASP A 152 10.22 0.47 13.00
N ALA A 153 10.74 -0.70 13.37
CA ALA A 153 10.70 -1.29 14.70
C ALA A 153 12.11 -1.64 15.18
N THR A 154 12.23 -1.90 16.48
CA THR A 154 13.50 -2.38 17.05
C THR A 154 13.59 -3.91 16.98
N PRO A 155 14.80 -4.50 16.92
CA PRO A 155 14.97 -5.94 17.03
C PRO A 155 14.35 -6.52 18.31
N ALA A 156 14.46 -5.80 19.42
CA ALA A 156 13.87 -6.22 20.70
C ALA A 156 12.34 -6.27 20.64
N ALA A 157 11.69 -5.27 20.01
CA ALA A 157 10.25 -5.26 19.84
C ALA A 157 9.75 -6.41 18.95
N LEU A 158 10.47 -6.70 17.86
CA LEU A 158 10.15 -7.86 17.01
C LEU A 158 10.32 -9.19 17.77
N LEU A 159 11.41 -9.33 18.54
CA LEU A 159 11.67 -10.54 19.32
C LEU A 159 10.59 -10.78 20.38
N ASP A 160 10.18 -9.73 21.10
CA ASP A 160 9.09 -9.78 22.07
C ASP A 160 7.75 -10.16 21.41
N ALA A 161 7.44 -9.54 20.27
CA ALA A 161 6.24 -9.85 19.49
C ALA A 161 6.19 -11.31 19.03
N LEU A 162 7.31 -11.84 18.54
CA LEU A 162 7.41 -13.24 18.12
C LEU A 162 7.25 -14.20 19.30
N GLY A 163 7.82 -13.87 20.47
CA GLY A 163 7.67 -14.66 21.70
C GLY A 163 6.24 -14.68 22.25
N LYS A 164 5.44 -13.65 21.96
CA LYS A 164 4.03 -13.52 22.36
C LYS A 164 3.03 -13.92 21.28
N ARG A 165 3.51 -14.37 20.10
CA ARG A 165 2.67 -14.64 18.94
C ARG A 165 1.59 -15.67 19.27
N GLN A 166 0.33 -15.30 19.02
CA GLN A 166 -0.83 -16.19 19.11
C GLN A 166 -1.51 -16.27 17.75
N GLY A 167 -1.50 -17.46 17.15
CA GLY A 167 -2.04 -17.69 15.81
C GLY A 167 -1.23 -17.03 14.69
N ASP A 168 -1.93 -16.65 13.64
CA ASP A 168 -1.32 -16.28 12.36
C ASP A 168 -0.86 -14.82 12.27
N ALA A 169 -1.39 -13.94 13.13
CA ALA A 169 -1.06 -12.52 13.16
C ALA A 169 0.11 -12.23 14.11
N LEU A 170 0.97 -11.29 13.73
CA LEU A 170 2.10 -10.82 14.53
C LEU A 170 1.89 -9.34 14.86
N THR A 171 1.71 -9.00 16.14
CA THR A 171 1.54 -7.60 16.58
C THR A 171 2.87 -7.08 17.10
N VAL A 172 3.44 -6.08 16.44
CA VAL A 172 4.73 -5.47 16.78
C VAL A 172 4.51 -4.02 17.18
N VAL A 173 5.24 -3.54 18.19
CA VAL A 173 5.27 -2.11 18.51
C VAL A 173 6.39 -1.45 17.71
N ASP A 174 6.06 -0.42 16.94
CA ASP A 174 7.02 0.33 16.15
C ASP A 174 7.85 1.30 17.01
N THR A 175 8.79 2.00 16.38
CA THR A 175 9.65 2.99 17.05
C THR A 175 8.90 4.24 17.53
N ALA A 176 7.68 4.50 17.04
CA ALA A 176 6.81 5.57 17.51
C ALA A 176 5.93 5.14 18.70
N GLY A 177 5.94 3.85 19.06
CA GLY A 177 5.13 3.28 20.14
C GLY A 177 3.74 2.83 19.71
N GLU A 178 3.45 2.83 18.41
CA GLU A 178 2.18 2.36 17.86
C GLU A 178 2.25 0.85 17.60
N SER A 179 1.14 0.15 17.84
CA SER A 179 1.04 -1.29 17.57
C SER A 179 0.58 -1.53 16.14
N ILE A 180 1.35 -2.29 15.37
CA ILE A 180 1.00 -2.75 14.03
C ILE A 180 0.78 -4.26 14.02
N THR A 181 -0.37 -4.68 13.53
CA THR A 181 -0.69 -6.09 13.32
C THR A 181 -0.35 -6.51 11.90
N LEU A 182 0.59 -7.43 11.77
CA LEU A 182 1.06 -8.01 10.52
C LEU A 182 0.36 -9.35 10.28
N GLY A 183 -0.30 -9.48 9.13
CA GLY A 183 -0.86 -10.75 8.67
C GLY A 183 0.22 -11.68 8.10
N THR A 184 -0.18 -12.88 7.68
CA THR A 184 0.74 -13.90 7.12
C THR A 184 1.44 -13.46 5.83
N LYS A 185 0.84 -12.53 5.08
CA LYS A 185 1.38 -11.99 3.83
C LYS A 185 2.20 -10.72 4.01
N ALA A 186 2.29 -10.19 5.23
CA ALA A 186 3.11 -9.02 5.50
C ALA A 186 4.59 -9.40 5.47
N THR A 187 5.43 -8.45 5.07
CA THR A 187 6.88 -8.64 5.00
C THR A 187 7.53 -7.93 6.18
N VAL A 188 8.52 -8.59 6.77
CA VAL A 188 9.43 -7.99 7.74
C VAL A 188 10.81 -8.01 7.12
N THR A 189 11.39 -6.84 6.94
CA THR A 189 12.74 -6.68 6.40
C THR A 189 13.73 -6.51 7.56
N LEU A 190 14.61 -7.49 7.75
CA LEU A 190 15.70 -7.43 8.71
C LEU A 190 16.93 -6.80 8.06
N VAL A 191 17.35 -5.63 8.54
CA VAL A 191 18.55 -4.95 8.06
C VAL A 191 19.72 -5.31 8.96
N VAL A 192 20.70 -6.01 8.41
CA VAL A 192 21.85 -6.58 9.12
C VAL A 192 23.11 -5.89 8.67
N GLU A 193 23.83 -5.31 9.63
CA GLU A 193 25.17 -4.79 9.39
C GLU A 193 26.15 -5.95 9.59
N GLN A 194 26.75 -6.43 8.50
CA GLN A 194 27.69 -7.53 8.57
C GLN A 194 28.99 -7.06 9.22
N PRO A 195 29.69 -7.91 9.98
CA PRO A 195 30.99 -7.57 10.55
C PRO A 195 32.07 -7.39 9.48
N ASP A 196 31.82 -7.87 8.26
CA ASP A 196 32.75 -7.79 7.14
C ASP A 196 32.47 -6.57 6.26
N VAL A 197 33.48 -6.13 5.51
CA VAL A 197 33.35 -5.09 4.49
C VAL A 197 33.47 -5.71 3.11
N GLN A 198 32.81 -5.11 2.12
CA GLN A 198 33.03 -5.45 0.72
C GLN A 198 34.16 -4.57 0.17
N ILE A 199 35.23 -5.20 -0.29
CA ILE A 199 36.31 -4.53 -1.02
C ILE A 199 36.08 -4.74 -2.50
N GLN A 200 36.00 -3.65 -3.26
CA GLN A 200 35.93 -3.67 -4.72
C GLN A 200 37.23 -3.12 -5.28
N LEU A 201 37.92 -3.92 -6.09
CA LEU A 201 39.17 -3.59 -6.74
C LEU A 201 38.98 -3.50 -8.25
N GLY A 202 39.20 -2.32 -8.82
CA GLY A 202 38.97 -2.04 -10.23
C GLY A 202 39.82 -2.91 -11.16
N ARG A 203 39.21 -3.55 -12.16
CA ARG A 203 39.92 -4.41 -13.13
C ARG A 203 40.90 -3.65 -14.02
N SER A 204 40.75 -2.32 -14.15
CA SER A 204 41.72 -1.48 -14.85
C SER A 204 42.92 -1.11 -13.98
N SER A 205 42.83 -1.34 -12.66
CA SER A 205 43.91 -1.08 -11.71
C SER A 205 44.61 -2.32 -11.19
N PHE A 206 44.05 -3.49 -11.44
CA PHE A 206 44.60 -4.78 -11.08
C PHE A 206 44.49 -5.72 -12.28
N ASP A 207 45.64 -6.11 -12.84
CA ASP A 207 45.74 -6.86 -14.10
C ASP A 207 45.09 -8.25 -14.08
N SER A 208 44.87 -8.82 -12.88
CA SER A 208 44.30 -10.15 -12.73
C SER A 208 43.58 -10.30 -11.39
N GLN A 209 42.75 -11.35 -11.28
CA GLN A 209 42.14 -11.72 -10.00
C GLN A 209 43.21 -12.08 -8.96
N ALA A 210 44.29 -12.73 -9.37
CA ALA A 210 45.37 -13.13 -8.47
C ALA A 210 46.13 -11.92 -7.89
N SER A 211 46.39 -10.89 -8.70
CA SER A 211 47.03 -9.65 -8.20
C SER A 211 46.10 -8.86 -7.28
N ALA A 212 44.81 -8.81 -7.59
CA ALA A 212 43.81 -8.20 -6.71
C ALA A 212 43.70 -8.95 -5.36
N GLU A 213 43.66 -10.29 -5.40
CA GLU A 213 43.62 -11.12 -4.20
C GLU A 213 44.89 -10.98 -3.36
N ALA A 214 46.07 -10.92 -3.99
CA ALA A 214 47.33 -10.69 -3.29
C ALA A 214 47.35 -9.34 -2.56
N ALA A 215 46.77 -8.28 -3.15
CA ALA A 215 46.63 -6.98 -2.51
C ALA A 215 45.71 -7.03 -1.28
N VAL A 216 44.60 -7.77 -1.36
CA VAL A 216 43.71 -7.98 -0.20
C VAL A 216 44.40 -8.83 0.88
N ALA A 217 45.09 -9.90 0.49
CA ALA A 217 45.82 -10.75 1.43
C ALA A 217 46.92 -9.98 2.17
N ALA A 218 47.58 -9.02 1.51
CA ALA A 218 48.60 -8.16 2.11
C ALA A 218 48.07 -7.23 3.22
N LEU A 219 46.75 -7.04 3.33
CA LEU A 219 46.15 -6.34 4.45
C LEU A 219 46.29 -7.11 5.78
N GLY A 220 46.46 -8.44 5.72
CA GLY A 220 46.66 -9.29 6.89
C GLY A 220 45.39 -9.63 7.67
N PHE A 221 44.21 -9.36 7.10
CA PHE A 221 42.92 -9.69 7.72
C PHE A 221 42.28 -10.94 7.07
N PRO A 222 41.47 -11.70 7.82
CA PRO A 222 40.67 -12.78 7.25
C PRO A 222 39.81 -12.28 6.10
N TYR A 223 39.85 -12.95 4.96
CA TYR A 223 39.08 -12.59 3.78
C TYR A 223 38.44 -13.81 3.13
N TYR A 224 37.41 -13.55 2.32
CA TYR A 224 36.78 -14.48 1.42
C TYR A 224 36.85 -13.92 0.00
N ALA A 225 37.42 -14.71 -0.92
CA ALA A 225 37.38 -14.47 -2.34
C ALA A 225 36.27 -15.34 -2.96
N PRO A 226 35.20 -14.75 -3.50
CA PRO A 226 34.21 -15.48 -4.28
C PRO A 226 34.88 -16.25 -5.43
N PRO A 227 34.55 -17.53 -5.62
CA PRO A 227 35.14 -18.35 -6.69
C PRO A 227 34.78 -17.79 -8.08
N GLU A 228 33.59 -17.21 -8.21
CA GLU A 228 33.12 -16.55 -9.43
C GLU A 228 33.09 -15.03 -9.25
N GLN A 229 33.75 -14.32 -10.17
CA GLN A 229 33.83 -12.86 -10.21
C GLN A 229 32.96 -12.33 -11.35
N THR A 230 31.67 -12.14 -11.08
CA THR A 230 30.66 -11.83 -12.10
C THR A 230 30.72 -10.41 -12.66
N SER A 231 31.31 -9.46 -11.93
CA SER A 231 31.46 -8.07 -12.41
C SER A 231 32.54 -7.97 -13.48
N THR A 232 32.21 -7.30 -14.59
CA THR A 232 33.16 -6.97 -15.67
C THR A 232 34.02 -5.76 -15.33
N ARG A 233 33.74 -5.04 -14.25
CA ARG A 233 34.43 -3.78 -13.88
C ARG A 233 35.40 -3.92 -12.73
N PHE A 234 35.12 -4.79 -11.76
CA PHE A 234 35.92 -4.92 -10.54
C PHE A 234 35.92 -6.35 -10.04
N TYR A 235 36.93 -6.68 -9.23
CA TYR A 235 36.97 -7.87 -8.37
C TYR A 235 36.34 -7.53 -7.02
N SER A 236 35.54 -8.45 -6.46
CA SER A 236 34.95 -8.30 -5.14
C SER A 236 35.56 -9.28 -4.15
N PHE A 237 35.88 -8.78 -2.97
CA PHE A 237 36.33 -9.57 -1.82
C PHE A 237 35.56 -9.14 -0.58
N TYR A 238 35.42 -10.05 0.39
CA TYR A 238 34.83 -9.73 1.69
C TYR A 238 35.89 -9.91 2.75
N VAL A 239 36.04 -8.93 3.64
CA VAL A 239 37.16 -8.88 4.60
C VAL A 239 36.65 -8.54 5.98
N ARG A 240 37.13 -9.25 7.00
CA ARG A 240 36.85 -8.93 8.40
C ARG A 240 37.75 -7.79 8.85
N LEU A 241 37.32 -6.56 8.54
CA LEU A 241 38.10 -5.35 8.74
C LEU A 241 37.46 -4.44 9.81
N PRO A 242 38.10 -4.29 10.99
CA PRO A 242 37.62 -3.39 12.04
C PRO A 242 37.46 -1.96 11.53
N ALA A 243 36.46 -1.23 12.04
CA ALA A 243 36.14 0.12 11.57
C ALA A 243 37.34 1.09 11.61
N GLY A 244 38.15 1.03 12.67
CA GLY A 244 39.34 1.88 12.82
C GLY A 244 40.49 1.58 11.84
N GLU A 245 40.50 0.40 11.22
CA GLU A 245 41.54 -0.02 10.27
C GLU A 245 41.15 0.29 8.81
N ARG A 246 39.90 0.72 8.57
CA ARG A 246 39.35 0.88 7.21
C ARG A 246 40.09 1.93 6.39
N GLU A 247 40.43 3.08 6.98
CA GLU A 247 41.14 4.15 6.29
C GLU A 247 42.57 3.74 5.93
N SER A 248 43.28 3.10 6.86
CA SER A 248 44.63 2.56 6.63
C SER A 248 44.62 1.49 5.54
N ALA A 249 43.66 0.57 5.56
CA ALA A 249 43.50 -0.44 4.53
C ALA A 249 43.17 0.18 3.16
N GLN A 250 42.28 1.16 3.11
CA GLN A 250 41.94 1.90 1.89
C GLN A 250 43.19 2.56 1.30
N ALA A 251 44.02 3.22 2.11
CA ALA A 251 45.27 3.82 1.66
C ALA A 251 46.26 2.78 1.10
N LYS A 252 46.42 1.63 1.77
CA LYS A 252 47.28 0.53 1.29
C LYS A 252 46.82 -0.01 -0.06
N LEU A 253 45.52 -0.23 -0.24
CA LEU A 253 44.96 -0.69 -1.51
C LEU A 253 45.09 0.35 -2.62
N SER A 254 44.91 1.63 -2.30
CA SER A 254 45.12 2.72 -3.25
C SER A 254 46.57 2.84 -3.73
N VAL A 255 47.55 2.56 -2.86
CA VAL A 255 48.98 2.50 -3.26
C VAL A 255 49.28 1.29 -4.15
N ALA A 256 48.62 0.16 -3.91
CA ALA A 256 48.78 -1.04 -4.72
C ALA A 256 48.09 -0.93 -6.10
N ALA A 257 47.12 -0.03 -6.25
CA ALA A 257 46.38 0.17 -7.49
C ALA A 257 47.19 0.93 -8.54
N VAL A 258 47.26 0.39 -9.76
CA VAL A 258 47.82 1.12 -10.91
C VAL A 258 46.72 2.00 -11.51
N ILE A 259 46.92 3.31 -11.58
CA ILE A 259 45.91 4.22 -12.14
C ILE A 259 46.24 4.50 -13.60
N PRO A 260 45.38 4.12 -14.57
CA PRO A 260 45.62 4.42 -15.98
C PRO A 260 45.69 5.93 -16.24
N GLU A 261 46.52 6.34 -17.19
CA GLU A 261 46.63 7.74 -17.58
C GLU A 261 45.29 8.25 -18.15
N GLY A 262 44.82 9.40 -17.66
CA GLY A 262 43.52 9.97 -18.06
C GLY A 262 42.29 9.28 -17.44
N ALA A 263 42.49 8.36 -16.50
CA ALA A 263 41.38 7.71 -15.78
C ALA A 263 40.53 8.73 -15.02
N LYS A 264 39.21 8.55 -15.05
CA LYS A 264 38.26 9.38 -14.30
C LYS A 264 38.18 8.88 -12.85
N PRO A 265 38.32 9.74 -11.84
CA PRO A 265 38.25 9.33 -10.43
C PRO A 265 36.96 8.65 -9.98
N ALA A 266 35.86 8.82 -10.73
CA ALA A 266 34.55 8.24 -10.43
C ALA A 266 34.29 6.90 -11.18
N ASP A 267 35.25 6.39 -11.95
CA ASP A 267 35.08 5.13 -12.66
C ASP A 267 35.22 3.94 -11.71
N PRO A 268 34.18 3.09 -11.53
CA PRO A 268 34.25 1.93 -10.63
C PRO A 268 35.20 0.83 -11.11
N SER A 269 35.75 0.94 -12.33
CA SER A 269 36.80 0.05 -12.83
C SER A 269 38.22 0.45 -12.42
N VAL A 270 38.38 1.60 -11.75
CA VAL A 270 39.66 2.19 -11.39
C VAL A 270 39.80 2.31 -9.87
N GLY A 271 40.96 1.93 -9.35
CA GLY A 271 41.31 2.04 -7.94
C GLY A 271 40.73 0.94 -7.05
N ALA A 272 40.51 1.29 -5.79
CA ALA A 272 40.01 0.41 -4.74
C ALA A 272 38.96 1.15 -3.92
N VAL A 273 37.93 0.46 -3.45
CA VAL A 273 36.97 1.02 -2.50
C VAL A 273 36.57 -0.01 -1.46
N ILE A 274 36.48 0.43 -0.22
CA ILE A 274 35.97 -0.35 0.92
C ILE A 274 34.57 0.15 1.26
N LEU A 275 33.59 -0.75 1.16
CA LEU A 275 32.18 -0.46 1.41
C LEU A 275 31.70 -1.22 2.65
N PRO A 276 30.97 -0.58 3.58
CA PRO A 276 30.22 -1.30 4.61
C PRO A 276 29.30 -2.32 3.96
N TRP A 277 29.26 -3.54 4.50
CA TRP A 277 28.40 -4.58 3.95
C TRP A 277 27.12 -4.68 4.77
N ILE A 278 26.04 -4.13 4.22
CA ILE A 278 24.71 -4.21 4.81
C ILE A 278 23.89 -5.18 3.96
N THR A 279 23.18 -6.10 4.61
CA THR A 279 22.27 -7.03 3.93
C THR A 279 20.86 -6.83 4.47
N SER A 280 19.89 -6.73 3.57
CA SER A 280 18.48 -6.69 3.91
C SER A 280 17.85 -8.03 3.57
N TYR A 281 17.16 -8.63 4.54
CA TYR A 281 16.42 -9.87 4.36
C TYR A 281 14.93 -9.58 4.44
N PRO A 282 14.23 -9.43 3.31
CA PRO A 282 12.77 -9.38 3.29
C PRO A 282 12.24 -10.78 3.53
N VAL A 283 11.49 -10.96 4.62
CA VAL A 283 10.96 -12.26 5.03
C VAL A 283 9.47 -12.14 5.34
N PRO A 284 8.62 -13.06 4.89
CA PRO A 284 7.23 -13.11 5.34
C PRO A 284 7.16 -13.20 6.88
N ALA A 285 6.28 -12.42 7.51
CA ALA A 285 6.13 -12.41 8.96
C ALA A 285 5.78 -13.82 9.53
N SER A 286 5.15 -14.68 8.73
CA SER A 286 4.86 -16.07 9.09
C SER A 286 6.08 -17.00 9.12
N ASP A 287 7.16 -16.66 8.41
CA ASP A 287 8.36 -17.50 8.33
C ASP A 287 9.45 -17.10 9.33
N ILE A 288 9.31 -15.97 10.04
CA ILE A 288 10.25 -15.62 11.11
C ILE A 288 9.88 -16.37 12.39
N THR A 289 10.83 -17.13 12.91
CA THR A 289 10.75 -17.85 14.19
C THR A 289 11.85 -17.39 15.13
N VAL A 290 11.72 -17.76 16.41
CA VAL A 290 12.74 -17.52 17.44
C VAL A 290 13.30 -18.86 17.91
N GLU A 291 14.60 -19.04 17.78
CA GLU A 291 15.35 -20.22 18.23
C GLU A 291 16.48 -19.74 19.14
N ASP A 292 16.48 -20.15 20.41
CA ASP A 292 17.46 -19.73 21.42
C ASP A 292 17.65 -18.20 21.51
N GLY A 293 16.56 -17.44 21.38
CA GLY A 293 16.56 -15.97 21.42
C GLY A 293 17.13 -15.31 20.15
N LYS A 294 17.32 -16.05 19.06
CA LYS A 294 17.79 -15.58 17.76
C LYS A 294 16.68 -15.64 16.72
N PHE A 295 16.74 -14.76 15.72
CA PHE A 295 15.84 -14.83 14.58
C PHE A 295 16.25 -15.99 13.68
N SER A 296 15.30 -16.83 13.28
CA SER A 296 15.49 -17.93 12.33
C SER A 296 14.46 -17.79 11.20
N PHE A 297 14.89 -17.85 9.94
CA PHE A 297 14.03 -17.69 8.77
C PHE A 297 14.64 -18.31 7.51
N VAL A 298 13.83 -18.59 6.48
CA VAL A 298 14.34 -19.02 5.17
C VAL A 298 14.77 -17.77 4.38
N PRO A 299 16.06 -17.63 4.04
CA PRO A 299 16.51 -16.50 3.24
C PRO A 299 16.10 -16.71 1.77
N GLY A 300 15.80 -15.64 1.03
CA GLY A 300 15.46 -15.74 -0.40
C GLY A 300 16.64 -16.20 -1.27
N ASP A 301 16.36 -16.64 -2.50
CA ASP A 301 17.30 -17.34 -3.40
C ASP A 301 18.64 -16.62 -3.68
N ASN A 302 18.72 -15.30 -3.48
CA ASN A 302 19.92 -14.48 -3.70
C ASN A 302 20.48 -13.84 -2.42
N ALA A 303 19.95 -14.23 -1.26
CA ALA A 303 20.40 -13.71 0.01
C ALA A 303 21.84 -14.13 0.30
N LYS A 304 22.66 -13.18 0.75
CA LYS A 304 24.03 -13.45 1.17
C LYS A 304 24.04 -13.59 2.69
N PRO A 305 24.24 -14.79 3.26
CA PRO A 305 24.05 -15.04 4.69
C PRO A 305 25.14 -14.44 5.59
N GLY A 306 26.20 -13.85 5.01
CA GLY A 306 27.38 -13.41 5.75
C GLY A 306 28.49 -14.47 5.75
N PHE A 307 29.53 -14.23 6.54
CA PHE A 307 30.63 -15.16 6.74
C PHE A 307 30.88 -15.44 8.21
N ASP A 308 31.27 -16.67 8.51
CA ASP A 308 31.81 -17.07 9.81
C ASP A 308 33.33 -17.19 9.72
N LEU A 309 34.00 -16.99 10.86
CA LEU A 309 35.45 -17.16 10.95
C LEU A 309 35.75 -18.61 11.36
N GLN A 310 36.39 -19.37 10.48
CA GLN A 310 36.84 -20.74 10.74
C GLN A 310 38.32 -20.84 10.39
N ASP A 311 39.14 -21.29 11.35
CA ASP A 311 40.59 -21.44 11.20
C ASP A 311 41.30 -20.19 10.63
N GLY A 312 40.85 -19.01 11.06
CA GLY A 312 41.39 -17.72 10.62
C GLY A 312 40.98 -17.29 9.20
N LYS A 313 40.06 -18.01 8.56
CA LYS A 313 39.52 -17.70 7.23
C LYS A 313 38.03 -17.41 7.29
N LEU A 314 37.55 -16.57 6.37
CA LEU A 314 36.13 -16.36 6.20
C LEU A 314 35.54 -17.47 5.34
N VAL A 315 34.52 -18.13 5.85
CA VAL A 315 33.73 -19.13 5.13
C VAL A 315 32.27 -18.69 5.09
N PRO A 316 31.54 -18.94 3.99
CA PRO A 316 30.12 -18.60 3.91
C PRO A 316 29.36 -19.19 5.10
N ARG A 317 28.55 -18.35 5.76
CA ARG A 317 27.76 -18.79 6.91
C ARG A 317 26.81 -19.91 6.49
N PRO A 318 26.84 -21.08 7.14
CA PRO A 318 25.97 -22.19 6.79
C PRO A 318 24.52 -21.89 7.18
N LEU A 319 23.58 -22.38 6.37
CA LEU A 319 22.17 -22.40 6.73
C LEU A 319 21.88 -23.65 7.58
N GLN A 320 21.20 -23.48 8.71
CA GLN A 320 20.80 -24.56 9.60
C GLN A 320 19.45 -25.08 9.15
N ALA A 321 19.40 -26.31 8.60
CA ALA A 321 18.18 -26.86 7.98
C ALA A 321 17.54 -25.93 6.94
N GLY A 322 18.36 -25.21 6.16
CA GLY A 322 17.90 -24.24 5.16
C GLY A 322 17.52 -22.86 5.71
N ARG A 323 17.68 -22.62 7.02
CA ARG A 323 17.35 -21.34 7.68
C ARG A 323 18.60 -20.56 8.05
N LEU A 324 18.51 -19.24 7.95
CA LEU A 324 19.51 -18.31 8.45
C LEU A 324 19.18 -17.93 9.89
N VAL A 325 20.16 -18.04 10.78
CA VAL A 325 20.02 -17.70 12.20
C VAL A 325 20.82 -16.44 12.51
N LEU A 326 20.18 -15.41 13.07
CA LEU A 326 20.78 -14.12 13.38
C LEU A 326 20.56 -13.71 14.83
N ALA A 327 21.62 -13.24 15.49
CA ALA A 327 21.47 -12.66 16.82
C ALA A 327 20.77 -11.29 16.72
N PRO A 328 19.90 -10.91 17.68
CA PRO A 328 19.23 -9.62 17.65
C PRO A 328 20.19 -8.42 17.60
N GLY A 329 21.40 -8.56 18.18
CA GLY A 329 22.44 -7.53 18.16
C GLY A 329 23.09 -7.31 16.78
N ASP A 330 22.98 -8.27 15.86
CA ASP A 330 23.48 -8.13 14.48
C ASP A 330 22.45 -7.41 13.59
N VAL A 331 21.19 -7.34 14.02
CA VAL A 331 20.11 -6.66 13.32
C VAL A 331 20.13 -5.19 13.72
N LYS A 332 20.46 -4.31 12.77
CA LYS A 332 20.53 -2.87 13.00
C LYS A 332 19.16 -2.22 12.99
N ALA A 333 18.28 -2.69 12.11
CA ALA A 333 16.93 -2.18 11.99
C ALA A 333 15.96 -3.30 11.56
N VAL A 334 14.72 -3.17 12.00
CA VAL A 334 13.61 -4.00 11.54
C VAL A 334 12.65 -3.07 10.83
N ARG A 335 12.30 -3.39 9.58
CA ARG A 335 11.26 -2.69 8.85
C ARG A 335 10.06 -3.60 8.66
N LEU A 336 8.90 -3.09 9.03
CA LEU A 336 7.61 -3.75 8.94
C LEU A 336 6.92 -3.20 7.70
N GLU A 337 6.62 -4.08 6.75
CA GLU A 337 5.97 -3.72 5.50
C GLU A 337 4.57 -4.35 5.50
N ARG A 338 3.57 -3.50 5.65
CA ARG A 338 2.16 -3.90 5.58
C ARG A 338 1.60 -3.52 4.21
N PRO A 339 1.18 -4.50 3.40
CA PRO A 339 0.47 -4.21 2.16
C PRO A 339 -0.78 -3.38 2.44
N VAL A 340 -0.96 -2.29 1.71
CA VAL A 340 -2.19 -1.49 1.75
C VAL A 340 -3.22 -2.20 0.89
N VAL A 341 -4.24 -2.77 1.53
CA VAL A 341 -5.35 -3.46 0.86
C VAL A 341 -6.60 -2.61 0.96
N VAL A 342 -7.31 -2.45 -0.16
CA VAL A 342 -8.58 -1.71 -0.17
C VAL A 342 -9.62 -2.45 0.68
N ASP A 343 -10.04 -1.82 1.77
CA ASP A 343 -10.99 -2.35 2.73
C ASP A 343 -12.43 -2.10 2.24
N PRO A 344 -13.24 -3.14 1.97
CA PRO A 344 -14.62 -2.97 1.54
C PRO A 344 -15.50 -2.26 2.58
N GLN A 345 -15.15 -2.32 3.86
CA GLN A 345 -15.88 -1.64 4.94
C GLN A 345 -15.43 -0.19 5.14
N GLY A 346 -14.38 0.24 4.46
CA GLY A 346 -13.93 1.62 4.46
C GLY A 346 -14.89 2.58 3.73
N TYR A 347 -14.48 3.84 3.64
CA TYR A 347 -15.28 4.92 3.08
C TYR A 347 -14.60 5.64 1.92
N VAL A 348 -15.42 6.13 1.01
CA VAL A 348 -15.04 7.07 -0.04
C VAL A 348 -15.86 8.36 0.08
N ILE A 349 -15.20 9.51 0.03
CA ILE A 349 -15.85 10.82 -0.01
C ILE A 349 -15.93 11.27 -1.47
N ASP A 350 -17.14 11.39 -2.02
CA ASP A 350 -17.39 12.04 -3.30
C ASP A 350 -17.25 13.56 -3.13
N VAL A 351 -16.06 14.07 -3.40
CA VAL A 351 -15.69 15.46 -3.12
C VAL A 351 -16.52 16.42 -3.99
N GLY A 352 -17.05 17.45 -3.34
CA GLY A 352 -17.86 18.50 -3.97
C GLY A 352 -19.32 18.12 -4.21
N VAL A 353 -19.76 16.90 -3.85
CA VAL A 353 -21.17 16.51 -3.95
C VAL A 353 -21.95 17.07 -2.75
N ARG A 354 -22.75 18.12 -2.94
CA ARG A 354 -23.54 18.74 -1.86
C ARG A 354 -24.98 18.22 -1.83
N PRO A 355 -25.65 18.23 -0.66
CA PRO A 355 -27.06 17.84 -0.55
C PRO A 355 -27.97 18.51 -1.58
N ARG A 356 -27.86 19.83 -1.74
CA ARG A 356 -28.73 20.62 -2.63
C ARG A 356 -28.55 20.33 -4.11
N ASP A 357 -27.41 19.79 -4.52
CA ASP A 357 -27.14 19.46 -5.92
C ASP A 357 -27.98 18.27 -6.39
N ARG A 358 -28.55 17.49 -5.45
CA ARG A 358 -29.37 16.29 -5.71
C ARG A 358 -30.86 16.57 -5.97
N TRP A 359 -31.23 17.80 -6.33
CA TRP A 359 -32.62 18.19 -6.50
C TRP A 359 -33.31 17.44 -7.66
N LEU A 360 -32.56 17.05 -8.70
CA LEU A 360 -33.07 16.28 -9.85
C LEU A 360 -33.48 14.87 -9.42
N GLU A 361 -32.68 14.23 -8.58
CA GLU A 361 -32.97 12.91 -8.00
C GLU A 361 -34.25 12.96 -7.16
N VAL A 362 -34.43 14.02 -6.36
CA VAL A 362 -35.67 14.24 -5.60
C VAL A 362 -36.86 14.48 -6.52
N ALA A 363 -36.71 15.29 -7.57
CA ALA A 363 -37.77 15.54 -8.54
C ALA A 363 -38.20 14.23 -9.24
N MET A 364 -37.23 13.40 -9.62
CA MET A 364 -37.48 12.09 -10.21
C MET A 364 -38.14 11.13 -9.21
N TRP A 365 -37.71 11.13 -7.95
CA TRP A 365 -38.32 10.34 -6.89
C TRP A 365 -39.80 10.72 -6.69
N CYS A 366 -40.10 12.03 -6.61
CA CYS A 366 -41.46 12.55 -6.53
C CYS A 366 -42.31 12.14 -7.74
N LEU A 367 -41.74 12.18 -8.96
CA LEU A 367 -42.44 11.74 -10.17
C LEU A 367 -42.80 10.24 -10.09
N VAL A 368 -41.86 9.39 -9.70
CA VAL A 368 -42.12 7.95 -9.51
C VAL A 368 -43.17 7.74 -8.42
N LEU A 369 -43.10 8.49 -7.31
CA LEU A 369 -44.06 8.41 -6.23
C LEU A 369 -45.49 8.76 -6.70
N LEU A 370 -45.63 9.80 -7.51
CA LEU A 370 -46.92 10.19 -8.10
C LEU A 370 -47.47 9.10 -9.02
N VAL A 371 -46.62 8.48 -9.85
CA VAL A 371 -47.01 7.37 -10.71
C VAL A 371 -47.45 6.16 -9.89
N VAL A 372 -46.67 5.76 -8.87
CA VAL A 372 -47.03 4.66 -7.97
C VAL A 372 -48.34 4.95 -7.25
N GLY A 373 -48.48 6.14 -6.65
CA GLY A 373 -49.69 6.57 -5.95
C GLY A 373 -50.93 6.54 -6.85
N TRP A 374 -50.82 6.99 -8.10
CA TRP A 374 -51.92 6.91 -9.07
C TRP A 374 -52.34 5.47 -9.37
N ASN A 375 -51.39 4.55 -9.54
CA ASN A 375 -51.68 3.14 -9.82
C ASN A 375 -52.28 2.44 -8.59
N VAL A 376 -51.82 2.75 -7.38
CA VAL A 376 -52.44 2.27 -6.13
C VAL A 376 -53.88 2.76 -6.02
N ALA A 377 -54.13 4.05 -6.28
CA ALA A 377 -55.48 4.61 -6.25
C ALA A 377 -56.41 3.96 -7.29
N SER A 378 -55.91 3.69 -8.51
CA SER A 378 -56.61 2.96 -9.57
C SER A 378 -57.02 1.56 -9.11
N LEU A 379 -56.10 0.81 -8.49
CA LEU A 379 -56.36 -0.52 -7.97
C LEU A 379 -57.43 -0.51 -6.86
N VAL A 380 -57.32 0.43 -5.91
CA VAL A 380 -58.29 0.58 -4.82
C VAL A 380 -59.68 0.94 -5.35
N ALA A 381 -59.77 1.88 -6.30
CA ALA A 381 -61.04 2.26 -6.92
C ALA A 381 -61.65 1.10 -7.72
N GLY A 382 -60.83 0.38 -8.49
CA GLY A 382 -61.26 -0.80 -9.25
C GLY A 382 -61.74 -1.94 -8.35
N TRP A 383 -61.11 -2.14 -7.20
CA TRP A 383 -61.52 -3.14 -6.21
C TRP A 383 -62.83 -2.76 -5.50
N ARG A 384 -62.97 -1.49 -5.09
CA ARG A 384 -64.24 -0.98 -4.51
C ARG A 384 -65.40 -1.12 -5.49
N ALA A 385 -65.19 -0.80 -6.76
CA ALA A 385 -66.20 -0.92 -7.80
C ALA A 385 -66.53 -2.37 -8.21
N ARG A 386 -65.78 -3.37 -7.75
CA ARG A 386 -66.13 -4.81 -7.89
C ARG A 386 -66.85 -5.37 -6.66
N ARG A 387 -66.83 -4.64 -5.54
CA ARG A 387 -67.47 -5.03 -4.27
C ARG A 387 -68.85 -4.40 -4.08
N ALA A 388 -69.06 -3.21 -4.63
CA ALA A 388 -70.38 -2.62 -4.85
C ALA A 388 -71.00 -3.25 -6.10
#